data_AF-A0A952PH31-F1
#
_entry.id   AF-A0A952PH31-F1
#
_cell.length_a   1.000
_cell.length_b   1.000
_cell.length_c   1.000
_cell.angle_alpha   90.00
_cell.angle_beta   90.00
_cell.angle_gamma   90.00
#
_symmetry.space_group_name_H-M   'P 1'
#
loop_
_entity.id
_entity.type
_entity.pdbx_description
1 polymer ?
#
loop_
_entity_poly.entity_id
_entity_poly.type
_entity_poly.pdbx_seq_one_letter_code
_entity_poly.pdbx_strand_id
1 'polypeptide(L)'
;MNSKTADIRVLLIRLSALGDVVHTLPAADLLRRNLPAAKITWVVEAPFAELLRNNPAVDDVIIFPKKKISSELKNPISWLDPSSEFNKFIGELRSRNFSAALDFQGLFKSGAIAYLSGAPTRVGFAQARELSQIFLTDRCDTGDYFANDKHVVHHNVELSEFYLRIAGGANQKSPTIRFPLPILNSQLIASVIEMIGASTVEPPQKVNRARITNTNILSALIRKEDRVQPQMEPGDVVAPVESSAASGAELPTSTGRELPAATGAELPAATGKLDALSKDSVGAASAMVPTPPAEPAPSAEPLPQIAKNGEKLIVLIPGTTWITKIWPKEKWAQLVSQLVQIPNARIVLVGGPAETEMNSYIYDQVSRSVADRLRPNSSHVQNSGPSDPTSVPISERLIDITGKTTISGLLALLKFADIVVGADTGPLHMAVAAEHPFVIGIHGSTPWLRNGPLGEKSSVVALNLGCQPCFEKKCPLGTLACLRDLNIETVLAEINRVLNVVDMRTAGAEKP
;
A
#
# COMPACT_ATOMS: atom_id res chain seq x y z
N MET A 1 20.64 -17.08 39.42
CA MET A 1 20.44 -15.72 38.91
C MET A 1 21.76 -15.25 38.31
N ASN A 2 21.87 -15.17 36.98
CA ASN A 2 23.00 -14.52 36.32
C ASN A 2 22.61 -14.03 34.92
N SER A 3 23.01 -12.79 34.65
CA SER A 3 22.99 -12.03 33.40
C SER A 3 21.66 -11.47 32.87
N LYS A 4 21.56 -10.14 32.99
CA LYS A 4 20.59 -9.25 32.34
C LYS A 4 20.60 -9.49 30.82
N THR A 5 19.55 -10.07 30.24
CA THR A 5 19.19 -9.68 28.88
C THR A 5 18.83 -8.20 28.97
N ALA A 6 19.71 -7.32 28.48
CA ALA A 6 19.43 -5.89 28.43
C ALA A 6 18.06 -5.70 27.77
N ASP A 7 17.23 -4.81 28.32
CA ASP A 7 15.94 -4.44 27.74
C ASP A 7 16.22 -3.77 26.38
N ILE A 8 16.20 -4.55 25.29
CA ILE A 8 16.54 -4.08 23.94
C ILE A 8 15.37 -3.27 23.41
N ARG A 9 15.63 -2.00 23.09
CA ARG A 9 14.62 -1.06 22.60
C ARG A 9 15.10 -0.48 21.28
N VAL A 10 14.44 -0.86 20.20
CA VAL A 10 14.83 -0.50 18.83
C VAL A 10 13.85 0.52 18.27
N LEU A 11 14.36 1.65 17.80
CA LEU A 11 13.62 2.65 17.05
C LEU A 11 13.81 2.43 15.55
N LEU A 12 12.73 2.20 14.80
CA LEU A 12 12.73 2.19 13.34
C LEU A 12 12.28 3.56 12.82
N ILE A 13 13.01 4.13 11.87
CA ILE A 13 12.73 5.47 11.32
C ILE A 13 12.43 5.32 9.83
N ARG A 14 11.15 5.41 9.49
CA ARG A 14 10.63 5.54 8.12
C ARG A 14 9.34 6.36 8.18
N LEU A 15 9.44 7.63 7.79
CA LEU A 15 8.37 8.61 7.96
C LEU A 15 7.33 8.53 6.84
N SER A 16 7.77 8.24 5.62
CA SER A 16 7.00 8.29 4.38
C SER A 16 7.78 7.62 3.24
N ALA A 17 7.18 7.33 2.08
CA ALA A 17 5.73 7.32 1.79
C ALA A 17 5.14 5.92 2.03
N LEU A 18 3.83 5.72 1.78
CA LEU A 18 3.13 4.44 1.98
C LEU A 18 3.88 3.24 1.38
N GLY A 19 4.38 3.35 0.15
CA GLY A 19 5.17 2.29 -0.51
C GLY A 19 6.45 1.96 0.25
N ASP A 20 7.23 2.98 0.64
CA ASP A 20 8.46 2.80 1.42
C ASP A 20 8.20 2.20 2.82
N VAL A 21 7.08 2.57 3.46
CA VAL A 21 6.64 1.97 4.73
C VAL A 21 6.39 0.47 4.53
N VAL A 22 5.63 0.09 3.50
CA VAL A 22 5.37 -1.31 3.16
C VAL A 22 6.66 -2.05 2.82
N HIS A 23 7.55 -1.46 2.02
CA HIS A 23 8.84 -2.05 1.67
C HIS A 23 9.80 -2.20 2.86
N THR A 24 9.54 -1.52 3.97
CA THR A 24 10.33 -1.63 5.22
C THR A 24 9.77 -2.71 6.16
N LEU A 25 8.53 -3.18 5.97
CA LEU A 25 7.92 -4.21 6.83
C LEU A 25 8.73 -5.52 6.90
N PRO A 26 9.32 -6.05 5.80
CA PRO A 26 10.14 -7.26 5.89
C PRO A 26 11.41 -7.09 6.75
N ALA A 27 11.95 -5.88 6.81
CA ALA A 27 13.07 -5.56 7.68
C ALA A 27 12.65 -5.58 9.16
N ALA A 28 11.47 -5.04 9.48
CA ALA A 28 10.89 -5.13 10.82
C ALA A 28 10.57 -6.58 11.23
N ASP A 29 10.03 -7.40 10.32
CA ASP A 29 9.80 -8.83 10.54
C ASP A 29 11.09 -9.58 10.89
N LEU A 30 12.16 -9.30 10.13
CA LEU A 30 13.47 -9.89 10.39
C LEU A 30 13.97 -9.55 11.81
N LEU A 31 13.83 -8.29 12.23
CA LEU A 31 14.20 -7.87 13.58
C LEU A 31 13.35 -8.58 14.63
N ARG A 32 12.02 -8.63 14.49
CA ARG A 32 11.12 -9.31 15.44
C ARG A 32 11.48 -10.78 15.60
N ARG A 33 11.74 -11.51 14.51
CA ARG A 33 12.09 -12.94 14.58
C ARG A 33 13.43 -13.22 15.27
N ASN A 34 14.37 -12.28 15.15
CA ASN A 34 15.71 -12.42 15.74
C ASN A 34 15.82 -11.84 17.15
N LEU A 35 14.94 -10.89 17.48
CA LEU A 35 14.89 -10.19 18.75
C LEU A 35 13.45 -10.27 19.32
N PRO A 36 12.93 -11.47 19.63
CA PRO A 36 11.53 -11.65 20.00
C PRO A 36 11.13 -10.85 21.25
N ALA A 37 12.05 -10.69 22.20
CA ALA A 37 11.85 -9.94 23.43
C ALA A 37 12.15 -8.43 23.31
N ALA A 38 12.66 -7.95 22.17
CA ALA A 38 12.95 -6.53 22.01
C ALA A 38 11.67 -5.72 21.83
N LYS A 39 11.66 -4.51 22.39
CA LYS A 39 10.61 -3.52 22.14
C LYS A 39 10.94 -2.74 20.87
N ILE A 40 10.20 -2.99 19.80
CA ILE A 40 10.35 -2.35 18.49
C ILE A 40 9.33 -1.22 18.38
N THR A 41 9.81 0.01 18.33
CA THR A 41 8.98 1.21 18.12
C THR A 41 9.28 1.81 16.75
N TRP A 42 8.26 2.23 16.03
CA TRP A 42 8.42 2.83 14.69
C TRP A 42 7.93 4.27 14.69
N VAL A 43 8.76 5.21 14.23
CA VAL A 43 8.35 6.60 13.98
C VAL A 43 7.90 6.83 12.54
N VAL A 44 6.68 7.34 12.35
CA VAL A 44 6.02 7.47 11.05
C VAL A 44 5.16 8.73 10.94
N GLU A 45 4.87 9.23 9.74
CA GLU A 45 3.83 10.28 9.56
C GLU A 45 2.41 9.69 9.78
N ALA A 46 1.51 10.50 10.36
CA ALA A 46 0.17 10.08 10.79
C ALA A 46 -0.65 9.28 9.76
N PRO A 47 -0.67 9.61 8.45
CA PRO A 47 -1.45 8.87 7.48
C PRO A 47 -1.11 7.38 7.39
N PHE A 48 0.14 6.98 7.69
CA PHE A 48 0.60 5.61 7.51
C PHE A 48 0.62 4.79 8.80
N ALA A 49 0.28 5.41 9.94
CA ALA A 49 0.33 4.76 11.25
C ALA A 49 -0.61 3.55 11.38
N GLU A 50 -1.72 3.55 10.64
CA GLU A 50 -2.66 2.42 10.62
C GLU A 50 -2.04 1.09 10.17
N LEU A 51 -1.02 1.10 9.31
CA LEU A 51 -0.32 -0.13 8.91
C LEU A 51 0.59 -0.71 10.00
N LEU A 52 0.94 0.10 10.99
CA LEU A 52 1.93 -0.25 12.01
C LEU A 52 1.27 -0.53 13.36
N ARG A 53 0.09 0.03 13.63
CA ARG A 53 -0.70 -0.32 14.83
C ARG A 53 -1.21 -1.75 14.70
N ASN A 54 -1.14 -2.52 15.79
CA ASN A 54 -1.52 -3.94 15.82
C ASN A 54 -0.77 -4.80 14.80
N ASN A 55 0.46 -4.39 14.42
CA ASN A 55 1.32 -5.12 13.53
C ASN A 55 2.19 -6.10 14.34
N PRO A 56 2.32 -7.38 13.95
CA PRO A 56 3.07 -8.37 14.74
C PRO A 56 4.57 -8.06 14.86
N ALA A 57 5.13 -7.23 13.98
CA ALA A 57 6.54 -6.84 14.03
C ALA A 57 6.80 -5.55 14.83
N VAL A 58 5.77 -4.80 15.23
CA VAL A 58 5.91 -3.44 15.81
C VAL A 58 5.09 -3.33 17.09
N ASP A 59 5.73 -3.02 18.21
CA ASP A 59 5.05 -2.91 19.51
C ASP A 59 4.42 -1.53 19.73
N ASP A 60 5.02 -0.49 19.16
CA ASP A 60 4.56 0.89 19.38
C ASP A 60 4.86 1.79 18.18
N VAL A 61 4.05 2.84 18.02
CA VAL A 61 4.11 3.78 16.90
C VAL A 61 4.18 5.21 17.43
N ILE A 62 5.24 5.92 17.09
CA ILE A 62 5.39 7.35 17.39
C ILE A 62 5.01 8.15 16.14
N ILE A 63 4.10 9.11 16.30
CA ILE A 63 3.67 9.97 15.19
C ILE A 63 4.63 11.14 15.03
N PHE A 64 5.24 11.27 13.87
CA PHE A 64 6.07 12.43 13.53
C PHE A 64 5.19 13.66 13.20
N PRO A 65 5.21 14.73 14.00
CA PRO A 65 4.30 15.87 13.85
C PRO A 65 4.81 16.89 12.82
N LYS A 66 5.09 16.41 11.59
CA LYS A 66 5.71 17.17 10.50
C LYS A 66 5.14 18.58 10.31
N LYS A 67 3.80 18.71 10.19
CA LYS A 67 3.16 20.00 9.93
C LYS A 67 3.43 21.02 11.04
N LYS A 68 3.36 20.59 12.31
CA LYS A 68 3.55 21.46 13.47
C LYS A 68 5.02 21.86 13.60
N ILE A 69 5.93 20.90 13.51
CA ILE A 69 7.39 21.16 13.49
C ILE A 69 7.76 22.11 12.33
N SER A 70 7.26 21.87 11.12
CA SER A 70 7.52 22.77 9.97
C SER A 70 7.00 24.19 10.17
N SER A 71 5.94 24.37 10.96
CA SER A 71 5.44 25.70 11.32
C SER A 71 6.32 26.38 12.37
N GLU A 72 6.73 25.64 13.41
CA GLU A 72 7.64 26.11 14.46
C GLU A 72 9.03 26.47 13.92
N LEU A 73 9.54 25.75 12.91
CA LEU A 73 10.81 26.05 12.26
C LEU A 73 10.86 27.46 11.63
N LYS A 74 9.71 28.09 11.38
CA LYS A 74 9.63 29.47 10.86
C LYS A 74 9.87 30.54 11.93
N ASN A 75 9.78 30.17 13.22
CA ASN A 75 10.06 31.06 14.34
C ASN A 75 11.04 30.35 15.30
N PRO A 76 12.36 30.55 15.13
CA PRO A 76 13.39 29.81 15.87
C PRO A 76 13.30 29.93 17.40
N ILE A 77 12.70 31.01 17.92
CA ILE A 77 12.51 31.22 19.36
C ILE A 77 11.53 30.18 19.93
N SER A 78 10.61 29.65 19.12
CA SER A 78 9.64 28.63 19.55
C SER A 78 10.30 27.33 20.06
N TRP A 79 11.53 27.02 19.66
CA TRP A 79 12.22 25.82 20.15
C TRP A 79 12.79 25.97 21.56
N LEU A 80 12.83 27.20 22.08
CA LEU A 80 13.15 27.45 23.50
C LEU A 80 11.95 27.20 24.40
N ASP A 81 10.74 27.09 23.84
CA ASP A 81 9.52 26.77 24.58
C ASP A 81 9.42 25.24 24.81
N PRO A 82 9.44 24.76 26.06
CA PRO A 82 9.24 23.35 26.38
C PRO A 82 7.89 22.79 25.90
N SER A 83 6.91 23.67 25.67
CA SER A 83 5.59 23.30 25.16
C SER A 83 5.54 23.16 23.62
N SER A 84 6.63 23.47 22.90
CA SER A 84 6.72 23.23 21.46
C SER A 84 6.57 21.76 21.11
N GLU A 85 5.94 21.49 19.98
CA GLU A 85 5.69 20.13 19.52
C GLU A 85 6.99 19.43 19.13
N PHE A 86 8.00 20.19 18.68
CA PHE A 86 9.35 19.70 18.54
C PHE A 86 9.93 19.18 19.87
N ASN A 87 9.92 20.00 20.94
CA ASN A 87 10.49 19.59 22.23
C ASN A 87 9.71 18.43 22.87
N LYS A 88 8.38 18.43 22.76
CA LYS A 88 7.55 17.29 23.19
C LYS A 88 7.90 16.02 22.45
N PHE A 89 8.06 16.08 21.13
CA PHE A 89 8.45 14.93 20.32
C PHE A 89 9.85 14.41 20.68
N ILE A 90 10.83 15.30 20.89
CA ILE A 90 12.17 14.89 21.34
C ILE A 90 12.13 14.31 22.77
N GLY A 91 11.35 14.91 23.66
CA GLY A 91 11.11 14.41 25.01
C GLY A 91 10.50 13.00 24.99
N GLU A 92 9.51 12.77 24.13
CA GLU A 92 8.91 11.45 23.93
C GLU A 92 9.95 10.44 23.45
N LEU A 93 10.72 10.75 22.40
CA LEU A 93 11.77 9.86 21.88
C LEU A 93 12.79 9.48 22.97
N ARG A 94 13.32 10.47 23.69
CA ARG A 94 14.33 10.25 24.74
C ARG A 94 13.78 9.48 25.92
N SER A 95 12.51 9.68 26.28
CA SER A 95 11.86 8.95 27.38
C SER A 95 11.79 7.44 27.14
N ARG A 96 11.85 6.99 25.88
CA ARG A 96 11.78 5.56 25.55
C ARG A 96 13.09 4.81 25.82
N ASN A 97 14.22 5.52 25.97
CA ASN A 97 15.55 4.96 26.21
C ASN A 97 15.95 3.89 25.17
N PHE A 98 15.92 4.25 23.89
CA PHE A 98 16.28 3.34 22.81
C PHE A 98 17.75 2.91 22.91
N SER A 99 18.01 1.61 22.81
CA SER A 99 19.35 1.05 22.70
C SER A 99 19.91 1.18 21.29
N ALA A 100 19.04 1.20 20.28
CA ALA A 100 19.42 1.42 18.88
C ALA A 100 18.34 2.18 18.10
N ALA A 101 18.77 2.95 17.10
CA ALA A 101 17.90 3.57 16.10
C ALA A 101 18.36 3.19 14.68
N LEU A 102 17.44 2.70 13.85
CA LEU A 102 17.68 2.30 12.47
C LEU A 102 16.97 3.27 11.52
N ASP A 103 17.75 4.05 10.78
CA ASP A 103 17.27 4.98 9.75
C ASP A 103 17.16 4.28 8.39
N PHE A 104 15.95 3.83 8.07
CA PHE A 104 15.62 3.28 6.76
C PHE A 104 15.36 4.37 5.72
N GLN A 105 15.15 5.63 6.13
CA GLN A 105 14.79 6.68 5.20
C GLN A 105 16.01 7.34 4.54
N GLY A 106 17.10 7.53 5.28
CA GLY A 106 18.35 8.04 4.73
C GLY A 106 18.25 9.48 4.18
N LEU A 107 17.49 10.34 4.87
CA LEU A 107 17.38 11.77 4.60
C LEU A 107 17.82 12.57 5.83
N PHE A 108 18.16 13.85 5.68
CA PHE A 108 18.69 14.65 6.78
C PHE A 108 17.78 14.61 8.02
N LYS A 109 16.48 14.80 7.81
CA LYS A 109 15.47 14.80 8.88
C LYS A 109 15.39 13.46 9.62
N SER A 110 15.56 12.33 8.93
CA SER A 110 15.45 11.01 9.55
C SER A 110 16.72 10.67 10.33
N GLY A 111 17.89 11.04 9.81
CA GLY A 111 19.15 10.97 10.56
C GLY A 111 19.12 11.86 11.81
N ALA A 112 18.58 13.07 11.71
CA ALA A 112 18.41 13.96 12.86
C ALA A 112 17.50 13.36 13.93
N ILE A 113 16.40 12.70 13.55
CA ILE A 113 15.55 11.95 14.50
C ILE A 113 16.33 10.83 15.18
N ALA A 114 17.15 10.08 14.43
CA ALA A 114 18.00 9.04 14.99
C ALA A 114 18.95 9.62 16.06
N TYR A 115 19.61 10.73 15.76
CA TYR A 115 20.50 11.42 16.70
C TYR A 115 19.76 11.96 17.93
N LEU A 116 18.65 12.66 17.73
CA LEU A 116 17.90 13.32 18.80
C LEU A 116 17.19 12.31 19.73
N SER A 117 16.94 11.08 19.26
CA SER A 117 16.44 9.97 20.08
C SER A 117 17.35 9.62 21.26
N GLY A 118 18.64 9.98 21.18
CA GLY A 118 19.63 9.64 22.20
C GLY A 118 20.12 8.19 22.15
N ALA A 119 19.70 7.40 21.15
CA ALA A 119 20.16 6.03 21.00
C ALA A 119 21.69 5.98 20.80
N PRO A 120 22.43 5.16 21.56
CA PRO A 120 23.89 5.07 21.45
C PRO A 120 24.32 4.46 20.11
N THR A 121 23.58 3.47 19.61
CA THR A 121 23.78 2.87 18.29
C THR A 121 22.79 3.46 17.30
N ARG A 122 23.28 4.03 16.19
CA ARG A 122 22.48 4.65 15.13
C ARG A 122 22.94 4.15 13.78
N VAL A 123 22.12 3.29 13.18
CA VAL A 123 22.43 2.55 11.95
C VAL A 123 21.65 3.14 10.78
N GLY A 124 22.29 3.28 9.63
CA GLY A 124 21.62 3.73 8.40
C GLY A 124 22.48 3.43 7.16
N PHE A 125 22.01 3.83 5.99
CA PHE A 125 22.73 3.58 4.73
C PHE A 125 24.01 4.41 4.61
N ALA A 126 25.08 3.82 4.09
CA ALA A 126 26.36 4.50 3.84
C ALA A 126 26.23 5.56 2.72
N GLN A 127 25.45 5.25 1.69
CA GLN A 127 25.20 6.12 0.54
C GLN A 127 23.89 6.92 0.71
N ALA A 128 23.59 7.32 1.95
CA ALA A 128 22.39 8.08 2.25
C ALA A 128 22.42 9.50 1.65
N ARG A 129 21.23 10.08 1.49
CA ARG A 129 21.04 11.39 0.86
C ARG A 129 21.04 12.49 1.90
N GLU A 130 21.16 13.73 1.42
CA GLU A 130 21.02 14.93 2.25
C GLU A 130 21.96 14.91 3.49
N LEU A 131 23.13 14.28 3.36
CA LEU A 131 24.12 14.16 4.44
C LEU A 131 23.59 13.48 5.72
N SER A 132 22.54 12.65 5.66
CA SER A 132 21.98 12.01 6.86
C SER A 132 22.99 11.16 7.64
N GLN A 133 24.03 10.66 6.95
CA GLN A 133 25.09 9.85 7.50
C GLN A 133 25.95 10.54 8.58
N ILE A 134 25.89 11.87 8.70
CA ILE A 134 26.58 12.60 9.78
C ILE A 134 26.01 12.27 11.17
N PHE A 135 24.76 11.80 11.22
CA PHE A 135 24.07 11.46 12.46
C PHE A 135 24.27 10.00 12.89
N LEU A 136 24.82 9.16 12.01
CA LEU A 136 24.92 7.72 12.20
C LEU A 136 26.24 7.34 12.92
N THR A 137 26.18 6.33 13.78
CA THR A 137 27.39 5.69 14.33
C THR A 137 27.91 4.60 13.40
N ASP A 138 26.99 3.89 12.75
CA ASP A 138 27.30 2.73 11.92
C ASP A 138 26.59 2.86 10.57
N ARG A 139 27.35 2.62 9.50
CA ARG A 139 26.90 2.84 8.12
C ARG A 139 26.92 1.53 7.36
N CYS A 140 25.75 1.11 6.90
CA CYS A 140 25.57 -0.10 6.12
C CYS A 140 25.72 0.23 4.63
N ASP A 141 26.72 -0.35 3.99
CA ASP A 141 26.81 -0.34 2.54
C ASP A 141 25.96 -1.48 1.97
N THR A 142 24.97 -1.11 1.17
CA THR A 142 24.06 -2.06 0.50
C THR A 142 24.24 -2.03 -1.02
N GLY A 143 25.37 -1.47 -1.49
CA GLY A 143 25.58 -1.13 -2.89
C GLY A 143 24.97 0.22 -3.26
N ASP A 144 25.02 0.54 -4.55
CA ASP A 144 24.37 1.74 -5.07
C ASP A 144 22.85 1.60 -4.92
N TYR A 145 22.29 2.36 -3.99
CA TYR A 145 20.85 2.38 -3.70
C TYR A 145 19.99 2.81 -4.90
N PHE A 146 20.59 3.47 -5.90
CA PHE A 146 19.93 3.91 -7.12
C PHE A 146 20.26 3.04 -8.33
N ALA A 147 21.19 2.10 -8.20
CA ALA A 147 21.38 1.09 -9.22
C ALA A 147 20.08 0.27 -9.35
N ASN A 148 19.76 -0.08 -10.59
CA ASN A 148 18.54 -0.82 -10.92
C ASN A 148 18.76 -2.34 -10.82
N ASP A 149 19.64 -2.78 -9.93
CA ASP A 149 20.11 -4.17 -9.76
C ASP A 149 19.63 -4.80 -8.44
N LYS A 150 19.11 -4.00 -7.50
CA LYS A 150 18.58 -4.48 -6.22
C LYS A 150 17.27 -3.80 -5.84
N HIS A 151 16.33 -4.61 -5.37
CA HIS A 151 15.02 -4.13 -4.90
C HIS A 151 15.15 -3.42 -3.55
N VAL A 152 14.40 -2.34 -3.34
CA VAL A 152 14.40 -1.54 -2.09
C VAL A 152 14.11 -2.36 -0.83
N VAL A 153 13.27 -3.39 -0.94
CA VAL A 153 13.02 -4.35 0.16
C VAL A 153 14.31 -5.05 0.59
N HIS A 154 15.16 -5.46 -0.35
CA HIS A 154 16.43 -6.12 -0.02
C HIS A 154 17.41 -5.15 0.63
N HIS A 155 17.49 -3.89 0.20
CA HIS A 155 18.26 -2.87 0.90
C HIS A 155 17.80 -2.70 2.36
N ASN A 156 16.48 -2.64 2.61
CA ASN A 156 15.94 -2.53 3.96
C ASN A 156 16.27 -3.78 4.81
N VAL A 157 16.15 -4.98 4.24
CA VAL A 157 16.50 -6.23 4.92
C VAL A 157 17.99 -6.27 5.27
N GLU A 158 18.87 -5.94 4.32
CA GLU A 158 20.33 -5.88 4.54
C GLU A 158 20.71 -4.90 5.66
N LEU A 159 20.00 -3.77 5.79
CA LEU A 159 20.22 -2.82 6.89
C LEU A 159 19.91 -3.44 8.26
N SER A 160 18.86 -4.26 8.35
CA SER A 160 18.52 -4.99 9.58
C SER A 160 19.49 -6.15 9.84
N GLU A 161 19.91 -6.88 8.81
CA GLU A 161 20.96 -7.90 8.93
C GLU A 161 22.28 -7.29 9.44
N PHE A 162 22.64 -6.11 8.93
CA PHE A 162 23.80 -5.36 9.39
C PHE A 162 23.68 -4.99 10.88
N TYR A 163 22.54 -4.46 11.32
CA TYR A 163 22.29 -4.19 12.73
C TYR A 163 22.43 -5.45 13.60
N LEU A 164 21.79 -6.56 13.21
CA LEU A 164 21.85 -7.82 13.96
C LEU A 164 23.28 -8.31 14.15
N ARG A 165 24.13 -8.17 13.12
CA ARG A 165 25.56 -8.55 13.17
C ARG A 165 26.34 -7.68 14.16
N ILE A 166 26.16 -6.35 14.14
CA ILE A 166 26.88 -5.48 15.09
C ILE A 166 26.34 -5.60 16.52
N ALA A 167 25.08 -6.01 16.69
CA ALA A 167 24.48 -6.30 17.99
C ALA A 167 24.92 -7.65 18.60
N GLY A 168 25.88 -8.35 17.96
CA GLY A 168 26.40 -9.64 18.43
C GLY A 168 25.59 -10.86 17.99
N GLY A 169 24.63 -10.70 17.10
CA GLY A 169 23.90 -11.79 16.46
C GLY A 169 24.77 -12.54 15.45
N ALA A 170 24.53 -13.85 15.31
CA ALA A 170 25.10 -14.64 14.22
C ALA A 170 24.67 -14.08 12.85
N ASN A 171 25.41 -14.41 11.79
CA ASN A 171 25.13 -13.97 10.42
C ASN A 171 23.78 -14.54 9.93
N GLN A 172 22.69 -13.84 10.24
CA GLN A 172 21.32 -14.27 10.03
C GLN A 172 20.86 -13.75 8.67
N LYS A 173 21.13 -14.52 7.62
CA LYS A 173 20.47 -14.31 6.33
C LYS A 173 19.07 -14.88 6.39
N SER A 174 18.06 -14.09 6.04
CA SER A 174 16.69 -14.58 5.88
C SER A 174 16.36 -14.66 4.40
N PRO A 175 16.35 -15.87 3.79
CA PRO A 175 15.99 -16.00 2.37
C PRO A 175 14.51 -15.67 2.12
N THR A 176 13.67 -15.72 3.15
CA THR A 176 12.24 -15.46 3.04
C THR A 176 11.93 -13.99 3.36
N ILE A 177 11.32 -13.30 2.39
CA ILE A 177 10.69 -12.00 2.57
C ILE A 177 9.25 -12.23 3.05
N ARG A 178 8.86 -11.56 4.14
CA ARG A 178 7.49 -11.60 4.70
C ARG A 178 7.02 -10.18 4.94
N PHE A 179 5.75 -9.91 4.65
CA PHE A 179 5.15 -8.60 4.92
C PHE A 179 4.22 -8.70 6.14
N PRO A 180 4.71 -8.43 7.37
CA PRO A 180 3.86 -8.41 8.54
C PRO A 180 2.84 -7.28 8.38
N LEU A 181 1.57 -7.65 8.31
CA LEU A 181 0.45 -6.71 8.21
C LEU A 181 -0.35 -6.68 9.51
N PRO A 182 -1.04 -5.57 9.79
CA PRO A 182 -1.87 -5.49 10.99
C PRO A 182 -3.01 -6.51 10.94
N ILE A 183 -3.38 -7.02 12.12
CA ILE A 183 -4.58 -7.83 12.27
C ILE A 183 -5.79 -6.91 12.08
N LEU A 184 -6.64 -7.26 11.10
CA LEU A 184 -7.83 -6.49 10.78
C LEU A 184 -9.01 -6.98 11.63
N ASN A 185 -9.81 -6.05 12.15
CA ASN A 185 -11.00 -6.41 12.91
C ASN A 185 -12.17 -6.78 11.98
N SER A 186 -13.09 -7.61 12.48
CA SER A 186 -14.22 -8.16 11.72
C SER A 186 -15.22 -7.10 11.28
N GLN A 187 -15.43 -6.03 12.06
CA GLN A 187 -16.34 -4.94 11.71
C GLN A 187 -15.84 -4.16 10.48
N LEU A 188 -14.54 -3.88 10.41
CA LEU A 188 -13.91 -3.23 9.27
C LEU A 188 -14.05 -4.10 8.02
N ILE A 189 -13.80 -5.41 8.15
CA ILE A 189 -13.98 -6.37 7.05
C ILE A 189 -15.43 -6.35 6.57
N ALA A 190 -16.41 -6.43 7.48
CA ALA A 190 -17.83 -6.38 7.13
C ALA A 190 -18.21 -5.05 6.42
N SER A 191 -17.71 -3.91 6.89
CA SER A 191 -17.97 -2.61 6.26
C SER A 191 -17.43 -2.52 4.84
N VAL A 192 -16.28 -3.15 4.56
CA VAL A 192 -15.69 -3.19 3.22
C VAL A 192 -16.49 -4.13 2.31
N ILE A 193 -16.97 -5.26 2.83
CA ILE A 193 -17.83 -6.21 2.12
C ILE A 193 -19.14 -5.52 1.69
N GLU A 194 -19.78 -4.79 2.60
CA GLU A 194 -20.98 -4.02 2.33
C GLU A 194 -20.72 -2.94 1.28
N MET A 195 -19.59 -2.22 1.38
CA MET A 195 -19.22 -1.16 0.45
C MET A 195 -19.04 -1.66 -0.99
N ILE A 196 -18.60 -2.90 -1.17
CA ILE A 196 -18.47 -3.54 -2.49
C ILE A 196 -19.68 -4.41 -2.86
N GLY A 197 -20.77 -4.35 -2.10
CA GLY A 197 -22.01 -5.10 -2.35
C GLY A 197 -21.82 -6.63 -2.36
N ALA A 198 -20.86 -7.16 -1.61
CA ALA A 198 -20.62 -8.60 -1.49
C ALA A 198 -21.36 -9.18 -0.28
N SER A 199 -21.62 -10.49 -0.26
CA SER A 199 -22.19 -11.19 0.91
C SER A 199 -21.10 -12.00 1.64
N THR A 200 -21.21 -12.16 2.96
CA THR A 200 -20.35 -13.07 3.73
C THR A 200 -20.87 -14.50 3.64
N VAL A 201 -20.02 -15.51 3.38
CA VAL A 201 -20.38 -16.90 3.72
C VAL A 201 -19.92 -17.13 5.15
N GLU A 202 -20.77 -17.72 5.98
CA GLU A 202 -20.25 -18.33 7.20
C GLU A 202 -19.26 -19.44 6.82
N PRO A 203 -18.08 -19.53 7.47
CA PRO A 203 -17.17 -20.64 7.21
C PRO A 203 -17.94 -21.96 7.37
N PRO A 204 -17.71 -22.97 6.51
CA PRO A 204 -18.41 -24.24 6.62
C PRO A 204 -18.22 -24.75 8.04
N GLN A 205 -19.30 -24.76 8.82
CA GLN A 205 -19.26 -25.33 10.15
C GLN A 205 -18.73 -26.74 9.97
N LYS A 206 -17.66 -27.08 10.71
CA LYS A 206 -17.22 -28.47 10.81
C LYS A 206 -18.45 -29.25 11.25
N VAL A 207 -19.08 -29.95 10.30
CA VAL A 207 -20.13 -30.90 10.61
C VAL A 207 -19.43 -31.96 11.43
N ASN A 208 -19.51 -31.81 12.76
CA ASN A 208 -19.22 -32.91 13.64
C ASN A 208 -20.16 -34.02 13.19
N ARG A 209 -19.61 -35.04 12.53
CA ARG A 209 -20.24 -36.36 12.43
C ARG A 209 -20.27 -36.93 13.85
N ALA A 210 -21.08 -36.32 14.71
CA ALA A 210 -21.53 -36.92 15.94
C ALA A 210 -22.57 -37.96 15.54
N ARG A 211 -22.24 -39.20 15.90
CA ARG A 211 -23.06 -40.42 15.85
C ARG A 211 -24.56 -40.13 15.75
N ILE A 212 -25.17 -40.73 14.72
CA ILE A 212 -26.56 -41.13 14.74
C ILE A 212 -26.73 -42.04 15.97
N THR A 213 -27.33 -41.52 17.03
CA THR A 213 -27.99 -42.33 18.05
C THR A 213 -29.45 -41.94 18.06
N ASN A 214 -30.27 -42.87 17.58
CA ASN A 214 -31.72 -42.87 17.73
C ASN A 214 -32.11 -42.64 19.18
N THR A 215 -32.89 -41.60 19.49
CA THR A 215 -33.99 -41.68 20.46
C THR A 215 -34.99 -40.52 20.28
N ASN A 216 -36.25 -40.86 19.96
CA ASN A 216 -37.55 -40.26 20.33
C ASN A 216 -37.76 -38.73 20.28
N ILE A 217 -38.64 -38.18 19.42
CA ILE A 217 -40.12 -38.08 19.49
C ILE A 217 -40.64 -37.08 20.55
N LEU A 218 -41.58 -36.23 20.10
CA LEU A 218 -42.39 -35.14 20.75
C LEU A 218 -41.79 -33.74 20.55
N SER A 219 -42.47 -32.71 20.01
CA SER A 219 -43.89 -32.41 19.73
C SER A 219 -43.91 -31.12 18.87
N ALA A 220 -44.44 -31.11 17.64
CA ALA A 220 -45.79 -30.69 17.26
C ALA A 220 -46.26 -29.30 17.77
N LEU A 221 -46.55 -28.42 16.79
CA LEU A 221 -47.61 -27.38 16.77
C LEU A 221 -47.39 -26.06 17.53
N ILE A 222 -47.37 -24.95 16.75
CA ILE A 222 -48.18 -23.70 16.86
C ILE A 222 -47.84 -22.89 15.58
N ARG A 223 -48.63 -23.01 14.50
CA ARG A 223 -49.79 -22.20 14.07
C ARG A 223 -49.51 -20.75 13.63
N LYS A 224 -49.87 -20.52 12.36
CA LYS A 224 -50.14 -19.28 11.61
C LYS A 224 -51.16 -18.37 12.30
N GLU A 225 -51.09 -17.07 11.96
CA GLU A 225 -52.13 -16.05 11.71
C GLU A 225 -51.59 -14.66 12.14
N ASP A 226 -51.86 -13.50 11.56
CA ASP A 226 -52.46 -13.06 10.30
C ASP A 226 -52.18 -11.54 10.13
N ARG A 227 -52.36 -11.03 8.91
CA ARG A 227 -52.51 -9.64 8.36
C ARG A 227 -52.48 -8.38 9.27
N VAL A 228 -52.00 -7.25 8.70
CA VAL A 228 -52.80 -6.09 8.17
C VAL A 228 -51.89 -4.85 7.93
N GLN A 229 -51.97 -4.25 6.73
CA GLN A 229 -51.55 -2.86 6.40
C GLN A 229 -52.70 -1.86 6.67
N PRO A 230 -52.43 -0.55 6.76
CA PRO A 230 -53.00 0.32 5.70
C PRO A 230 -52.11 1.51 5.26
N GLN A 231 -52.35 1.94 4.01
CA GLN A 231 -51.91 3.20 3.39
C GLN A 231 -52.86 4.37 3.72
N MET A 232 -52.37 5.63 3.67
CA MET A 232 -52.93 6.74 2.86
C MET A 232 -52.14 8.06 3.00
N GLU A 233 -51.86 8.70 1.86
CA GLU A 233 -51.51 10.13 1.55
C GLU A 233 -52.83 10.92 1.24
N PRO A 234 -52.92 12.18 0.74
CA PRO A 234 -51.93 13.24 0.35
C PRO A 234 -52.30 14.72 0.70
N GLY A 235 -51.44 15.68 0.28
CA GLY A 235 -51.80 17.07 -0.14
C GLY A 235 -51.03 18.18 0.61
N ASP A 236 -50.64 19.34 0.06
CA ASP A 236 -50.63 19.93 -1.28
C ASP A 236 -49.73 21.21 -1.25
N VAL A 237 -49.03 21.46 -2.36
CA VAL A 237 -48.78 22.74 -3.11
C VAL A 237 -48.48 24.07 -2.38
N VAL A 238 -47.44 24.80 -2.87
CA VAL A 238 -47.48 26.17 -3.47
C VAL A 238 -46.05 26.75 -3.63
N ALA A 239 -45.69 27.10 -4.88
CA ALA A 239 -44.71 28.12 -5.31
C ALA A 239 -45.52 29.36 -5.80
N PRO A 240 -44.99 30.56 -6.17
CA PRO A 240 -43.65 30.86 -6.74
C PRO A 240 -43.06 32.24 -6.37
N VAL A 241 -41.94 32.64 -6.98
CA VAL A 241 -41.77 33.85 -7.84
C VAL A 241 -40.27 34.18 -8.05
N GLU A 242 -39.97 34.51 -9.31
CA GLU A 242 -38.72 34.91 -9.95
C GLU A 242 -38.14 36.26 -9.45
N SER A 243 -36.85 36.53 -9.72
CA SER A 243 -36.48 37.67 -10.58
C SER A 243 -35.00 37.62 -11.00
N SER A 244 -34.76 38.30 -12.11
CA SER A 244 -33.60 38.33 -13.00
C SER A 244 -32.51 39.32 -12.59
N ALA A 245 -31.30 39.17 -13.15
CA ALA A 245 -30.70 40.12 -14.10
C ALA A 245 -29.15 40.17 -14.08
N ALA A 246 -28.60 40.01 -15.29
CA ALA A 246 -27.59 40.86 -15.94
C ALA A 246 -26.11 40.93 -15.47
N SER A 247 -25.28 40.50 -16.43
CA SER A 247 -24.15 41.23 -17.04
C SER A 247 -22.80 41.38 -16.32
N GLY A 248 -21.74 40.99 -17.06
CA GLY A 248 -20.74 41.96 -17.49
C GLY A 248 -19.32 41.80 -16.94
N ALA A 249 -18.37 41.75 -17.89
CA ALA A 249 -16.95 42.12 -17.78
C ALA A 249 -16.04 41.19 -16.95
N GLU A 250 -14.76 40.97 -17.24
CA GLU A 250 -13.84 41.30 -18.34
C GLU A 250 -12.59 40.44 -18.08
N LEU A 251 -11.90 39.99 -19.13
CA LEU A 251 -10.56 39.42 -19.02
C LEU A 251 -9.53 40.52 -18.76
N PRO A 252 -8.44 40.22 -18.04
CA PRO A 252 -7.14 40.79 -18.37
C PRO A 252 -6.19 39.71 -18.86
N THR A 253 -5.60 40.04 -20.00
CA THR A 253 -4.40 39.49 -20.59
C THR A 253 -3.19 39.69 -19.65
N SER A 254 -2.31 38.69 -19.56
CA SER A 254 -0.96 38.88 -19.05
C SER A 254 0.05 38.13 -19.94
N THR A 255 0.57 38.91 -20.89
CA THR A 255 1.99 39.05 -21.22
C THR A 255 2.93 37.88 -20.91
N GLY A 256 3.53 37.38 -22.00
CA GLY A 256 4.67 36.47 -21.97
C GLY A 256 5.87 37.07 -21.25
N ARG A 257 6.61 36.17 -20.59
CA ARG A 257 7.97 36.44 -20.13
C ARG A 257 8.80 35.21 -20.42
N GLU A 258 9.66 35.35 -21.43
CA GLU A 258 10.75 34.43 -21.73
C GLU A 258 11.68 34.32 -20.51
N LEU A 259 12.10 33.10 -20.21
CA LEU A 259 13.16 32.80 -19.25
C LEU A 259 14.40 32.33 -20.05
N PRO A 260 15.57 32.96 -19.86
CA PRO A 260 16.78 32.54 -20.55
C PRO A 260 17.41 31.30 -19.91
N ALA A 261 18.11 30.55 -20.77
CA ALA A 261 18.89 29.37 -20.47
C ALA A 261 19.95 29.60 -19.39
N ALA A 262 20.03 28.69 -18.42
CA ALA A 262 21.14 28.60 -17.51
C ALA A 262 22.18 27.61 -18.07
N THR A 263 23.33 28.18 -18.41
CA THR A 263 24.56 27.53 -18.83
C THR A 263 25.20 26.73 -17.70
N GLY A 264 25.92 25.68 -18.09
CA GLY A 264 26.60 24.76 -17.18
C GLY A 264 27.75 25.38 -16.39
N ALA A 265 28.03 24.76 -15.26
CA ALA A 265 29.30 24.84 -14.57
C ALA A 265 29.61 23.47 -13.96
N GLU A 266 30.62 22.82 -14.53
CA GLU A 266 31.30 21.65 -13.98
C GLU A 266 32.00 22.01 -12.66
N LEU A 267 32.05 21.06 -11.71
CA LEU A 267 32.90 21.11 -10.54
C LEU A 267 33.79 19.85 -10.51
N PRO A 268 35.12 19.99 -10.30
CA PRO A 268 36.07 18.92 -10.54
C PRO A 268 36.18 17.92 -9.38
N ALA A 269 36.49 16.69 -9.76
CA ALA A 269 36.84 15.58 -8.88
C ALA A 269 38.13 15.85 -8.11
N ALA A 270 38.10 15.68 -6.79
CA ALA A 270 39.27 15.66 -5.93
C ALA A 270 39.54 14.22 -5.48
N THR A 271 40.54 13.60 -6.12
CA THR A 271 41.18 12.36 -5.69
C THR A 271 42.09 12.65 -4.49
N GLY A 272 41.82 12.02 -3.34
CA GLY A 272 42.65 12.07 -2.14
C GLY A 272 42.94 10.67 -1.61
N LYS A 273 44.22 10.35 -1.50
CA LYS A 273 44.81 9.05 -1.12
C LYS A 273 44.30 8.52 0.22
N LEU A 274 44.08 7.20 0.24
CA LEU A 274 43.97 6.35 1.42
C LEU A 274 45.37 6.07 1.98
N ASP A 275 45.63 6.48 3.22
CA ASP A 275 46.75 5.98 4.02
C ASP A 275 46.23 4.99 5.07
N ALA A 276 46.92 3.85 5.12
CA ALA A 276 46.66 2.71 5.98
C ALA A 276 47.18 2.94 7.41
N LEU A 277 46.40 2.60 8.43
CA LEU A 277 46.91 2.35 9.78
C LEU A 277 46.23 1.14 10.46
N SER A 278 47.07 0.12 10.62
CA SER A 278 47.19 -0.93 11.64
C SER A 278 45.98 -1.40 12.46
N LYS A 279 45.78 -2.72 12.39
CA LYS A 279 45.16 -3.60 13.39
C LYS A 279 45.92 -3.55 14.71
N ASP A 280 45.21 -3.61 15.85
CA ASP A 280 45.47 -4.61 16.91
C ASP A 280 44.36 -4.68 17.99
N SER A 281 43.91 -5.92 18.20
CA SER A 281 43.41 -6.59 19.41
C SER A 281 42.47 -5.90 20.42
N VAL A 282 41.26 -6.45 20.62
CA VAL A 282 40.78 -6.95 21.94
C VAL A 282 39.82 -8.14 21.74
N GLY A 283 40.08 -9.21 22.51
CA GLY A 283 39.58 -10.58 22.37
C GLY A 283 38.11 -10.87 22.67
N ALA A 284 37.66 -11.97 22.05
CA ALA A 284 36.37 -12.60 22.18
C ALA A 284 36.32 -13.57 23.38
N ALA A 285 35.18 -13.61 24.06
CA ALA A 285 34.70 -14.78 24.80
C ALA A 285 33.19 -14.91 24.53
N SER A 286 32.84 -15.77 23.57
CA SER A 286 31.47 -16.09 23.19
C SER A 286 31.05 -17.37 23.92
N ALA A 287 30.02 -17.28 24.76
CA ALA A 287 29.33 -18.45 25.30
C ALA A 287 28.03 -18.64 24.52
N MET A 288 27.97 -19.70 23.71
CA MET A 288 26.80 -20.12 22.94
C MET A 288 25.64 -20.48 23.88
N VAL A 289 24.49 -19.82 23.69
CA VAL A 289 23.19 -20.28 24.21
C VAL A 289 22.38 -20.77 23.01
N PRO A 290 21.91 -22.03 23.01
CA PRO A 290 21.07 -22.54 21.93
C PRO A 290 19.72 -21.81 21.92
N THR A 291 19.36 -21.29 20.75
CA THR A 291 18.06 -20.67 20.48
C THR A 291 16.96 -21.74 20.58
N PRO A 292 15.90 -21.53 21.38
CA PRO A 292 14.73 -22.41 21.34
C PRO A 292 14.06 -22.34 19.95
N PRO A 293 13.42 -23.42 19.47
CA PRO A 293 12.72 -23.41 18.20
C PRO A 293 11.65 -22.32 18.21
N ALA A 294 11.59 -21.56 17.12
CA ALA A 294 10.62 -20.48 16.95
C ALA A 294 9.20 -21.02 17.15
N GLU A 295 8.49 -20.51 18.15
CA GLU A 295 7.04 -20.71 18.24
C GLU A 295 6.39 -20.13 16.97
N PRO A 296 5.42 -20.84 16.37
CA PRO A 296 4.67 -20.30 15.25
C PRO A 296 3.97 -19.01 15.71
N ALA A 297 4.03 -17.98 14.85
CA ALA A 297 3.34 -16.72 15.08
C ALA A 297 1.87 -17.00 15.48
N PRO A 298 1.30 -16.23 16.43
CA PRO A 298 -0.10 -16.40 16.82
C PRO A 298 -0.95 -16.39 15.56
N SER A 299 -1.66 -17.51 15.33
CA SER A 299 -2.46 -17.72 14.14
C SER A 299 -3.50 -16.61 14.06
N ALA A 300 -3.33 -15.69 13.11
CA ALA A 300 -4.39 -14.77 12.73
C ALA A 300 -5.63 -15.62 12.46
N GLU A 301 -6.76 -15.25 13.05
CA GLU A 301 -8.04 -15.88 12.69
C GLU A 301 -8.14 -15.88 11.16
N PRO A 302 -8.47 -17.02 10.53
CA PRO A 302 -8.60 -17.07 9.09
C PRO A 302 -9.60 -15.99 8.68
N LEU A 303 -9.19 -15.12 7.76
CA LEU A 303 -10.06 -14.07 7.24
C LEU A 303 -11.38 -14.72 6.81
N PRO A 304 -12.53 -14.15 7.18
CA PRO A 304 -13.82 -14.72 6.80
C PRO A 304 -13.85 -14.90 5.28
N GLN A 305 -14.29 -16.08 4.82
CA GLN A 305 -14.48 -16.31 3.39
C GLN A 305 -15.60 -15.38 2.92
N ILE A 306 -15.26 -14.35 2.15
CA ILE A 306 -16.28 -13.59 1.43
C ILE A 306 -16.92 -14.53 0.42
N ALA A 307 -18.25 -14.54 0.37
CA ALA A 307 -19.01 -15.18 -0.68
C ALA A 307 -18.73 -14.41 -1.98
N LYS A 308 -17.62 -14.74 -2.62
CA LYS A 308 -17.53 -14.62 -4.06
C LYS A 308 -18.54 -15.64 -4.55
N ASN A 309 -19.73 -15.22 -5.00
CA ASN A 309 -20.68 -16.11 -5.67
C ASN A 309 -20.07 -16.59 -7.01
N GLY A 310 -18.91 -17.25 -6.97
CA GLY A 310 -18.05 -17.50 -8.13
C GLY A 310 -17.38 -16.26 -8.73
N GLU A 311 -17.56 -15.08 -8.14
CA GLU A 311 -17.08 -13.82 -8.73
C GLU A 311 -15.60 -13.52 -8.49
N LYS A 312 -14.90 -13.07 -9.53
CA LYS A 312 -13.53 -12.57 -9.50
C LYS A 312 -13.51 -11.11 -9.13
N LEU A 313 -12.78 -10.75 -8.09
CA LEU A 313 -12.61 -9.38 -7.65
C LEU A 313 -11.34 -8.77 -8.25
N ILE A 314 -11.51 -7.81 -9.15
CA ILE A 314 -10.42 -7.07 -9.80
C ILE A 314 -10.41 -5.64 -9.24
N VAL A 315 -9.36 -5.30 -8.50
CA VAL A 315 -9.19 -3.95 -7.92
C VAL A 315 -8.26 -3.13 -8.81
N LEU A 316 -8.67 -1.93 -9.16
CA LEU A 316 -7.89 -1.00 -9.99
C LEU A 316 -7.45 0.19 -9.17
N ILE A 317 -6.16 0.54 -9.29
CA ILE A 317 -5.52 1.68 -8.63
C ILE A 317 -4.99 2.64 -9.70
N PRO A 318 -5.83 3.50 -10.30
CA PRO A 318 -5.40 4.35 -11.41
C PRO A 318 -4.44 5.47 -10.98
N GLY A 319 -4.52 5.89 -9.71
CA GLY A 319 -3.92 7.11 -9.19
C GLY A 319 -2.46 7.00 -8.74
N THR A 320 -1.73 8.08 -8.99
CA THR A 320 -0.39 8.33 -8.47
C THR A 320 -0.08 9.82 -8.49
N THR A 321 0.99 10.23 -7.82
CA THR A 321 1.28 11.66 -7.58
C THR A 321 2.20 12.29 -8.62
N TRP A 322 2.89 11.51 -9.44
CA TRP A 322 3.82 12.02 -10.43
C TRP A 322 3.18 11.91 -11.80
N ILE A 323 3.08 13.02 -12.54
CA ILE A 323 2.52 13.03 -13.89
C ILE A 323 3.21 12.01 -14.82
N THR A 324 4.49 11.75 -14.59
CA THR A 324 5.31 10.76 -15.32
C THR A 324 5.04 9.30 -14.96
N LYS A 325 4.14 9.04 -14.01
CA LYS A 325 3.67 7.72 -13.59
C LYS A 325 2.18 7.51 -13.90
N ILE A 326 1.45 8.55 -14.32
CA ILE A 326 0.01 8.49 -14.59
C ILE A 326 -0.23 7.87 -15.97
N TRP A 327 -0.90 6.73 -16.02
CA TRP A 327 -1.43 6.18 -17.26
C TRP A 327 -2.72 6.94 -17.64
N PRO A 328 -2.92 7.33 -18.92
CA PRO A 328 -4.04 8.18 -19.32
C PRO A 328 -5.41 7.66 -18.88
N LYS A 329 -6.28 8.55 -18.37
CA LYS A 329 -7.62 8.18 -17.85
C LYS A 329 -8.53 7.59 -18.94
N GLU A 330 -8.35 8.00 -20.19
CA GLU A 330 -9.04 7.48 -21.36
C GLU A 330 -8.70 6.00 -21.57
N LYS A 331 -7.44 5.62 -21.34
CA LYS A 331 -7.00 4.22 -21.45
C LYS A 331 -7.49 3.37 -20.29
N TRP A 332 -7.53 3.92 -19.08
CA TRP A 332 -8.21 3.27 -17.97
C TRP A 332 -9.69 3.01 -18.29
N ALA A 333 -10.42 3.99 -18.83
CA ALA A 333 -11.81 3.82 -19.22
C ALA A 333 -11.99 2.74 -20.30
N GLN A 334 -11.11 2.72 -21.31
CA GLN A 334 -11.09 1.66 -22.32
C GLN A 334 -10.81 0.28 -21.72
N LEU A 335 -9.82 0.16 -20.83
CA LEU A 335 -9.50 -1.09 -20.15
C LEU A 335 -10.69 -1.57 -19.32
N VAL A 336 -11.28 -0.71 -18.48
CA VAL A 336 -12.43 -1.05 -17.65
C VAL A 336 -13.62 -1.47 -18.51
N SER A 337 -13.83 -0.82 -19.66
CA SER A 337 -14.89 -1.20 -20.60
C SER A 337 -14.75 -2.62 -21.14
N GLN A 338 -13.53 -3.17 -21.20
CA GLN A 338 -13.25 -4.58 -21.52
C GLN A 338 -13.41 -5.47 -20.29
N LEU A 339 -12.87 -5.06 -19.13
CA LEU A 339 -12.90 -5.86 -17.91
C LEU A 339 -14.32 -6.11 -17.38
N VAL A 340 -15.22 -5.13 -17.50
CA VAL A 340 -16.63 -5.31 -17.12
C VAL A 340 -17.38 -6.27 -18.03
N GLN A 341 -16.79 -6.75 -19.14
CA GLN A 341 -17.40 -7.78 -19.99
C GLN A 341 -17.00 -9.20 -19.57
N ILE A 342 -15.98 -9.36 -18.73
CA ILE A 342 -15.50 -10.67 -18.28
C ILE A 342 -16.59 -11.32 -17.43
N PRO A 343 -17.13 -12.50 -17.77
CA PRO A 343 -18.17 -13.14 -16.97
C PRO A 343 -17.73 -13.34 -15.52
N ASN A 344 -18.65 -13.12 -14.58
CA ASN A 344 -18.41 -13.28 -13.14
C ASN A 344 -17.21 -12.44 -12.64
N ALA A 345 -16.96 -11.26 -13.19
CA ALA A 345 -15.96 -10.33 -12.66
C ALA A 345 -16.60 -9.06 -12.11
N ARG A 346 -16.10 -8.61 -10.96
CA ARG A 346 -16.44 -7.36 -10.29
C ARG A 346 -15.22 -6.46 -10.24
N ILE A 347 -15.37 -5.25 -10.77
CA ILE A 347 -14.31 -4.27 -10.92
C ILE A 347 -14.48 -3.20 -9.85
N VAL A 348 -13.44 -2.96 -9.05
CA VAL A 348 -13.47 -1.94 -7.98
C VAL A 348 -12.43 -0.87 -8.26
N LEU A 349 -12.87 0.37 -8.44
CA LEU A 349 -12.00 1.54 -8.52
C LEU A 349 -11.68 2.03 -7.10
N VAL A 350 -10.39 2.16 -6.80
CA VAL A 350 -9.92 2.70 -5.52
C VAL A 350 -9.05 3.94 -5.73
N GLY A 351 -8.98 4.76 -4.69
CA GLY A 351 -8.20 5.99 -4.68
C GLY A 351 -8.49 6.81 -3.44
N GLY A 352 -7.61 7.77 -3.14
CA GLY A 352 -7.92 8.79 -2.15
C GLY A 352 -8.82 9.87 -2.76
N PRO A 353 -9.19 10.90 -1.97
CA PRO A 353 -10.00 12.01 -2.50
C PRO A 353 -9.39 12.71 -3.72
N ALA A 354 -8.06 12.69 -3.87
CA ALA A 354 -7.36 13.27 -5.01
C ALA A 354 -7.64 12.56 -6.35
N GLU A 355 -8.06 11.30 -6.31
CA GLU A 355 -8.36 10.49 -7.50
C GLU A 355 -9.81 10.62 -7.96
N THR A 356 -10.65 11.39 -7.26
CA THR A 356 -12.09 11.52 -7.56
C THR A 356 -12.35 11.90 -9.02
N GLU A 357 -11.68 12.93 -9.54
CA GLU A 357 -11.90 13.38 -10.94
C GLU A 357 -11.63 12.25 -11.95
N MET A 358 -10.53 11.53 -11.77
CA MET A 358 -10.12 10.47 -12.68
C MET A 358 -11.04 9.25 -12.58
N ASN A 359 -11.38 8.82 -11.37
CA ASN A 359 -12.21 7.63 -11.18
C ASN A 359 -13.66 7.89 -11.58
N SER A 360 -14.21 9.08 -11.30
CA SER A 360 -15.52 9.49 -11.82
C SER A 360 -15.53 9.57 -13.35
N TYR A 361 -14.47 10.09 -13.98
CA TYR A 361 -14.36 10.06 -15.44
C TYR A 361 -14.40 8.62 -15.99
N ILE A 362 -13.63 7.70 -15.41
CA ILE A 362 -13.61 6.29 -15.81
C ILE A 362 -15.01 5.68 -15.66
N TYR A 363 -15.64 5.86 -14.51
CA TYR A 363 -16.97 5.34 -14.21
C TYR A 363 -18.03 5.85 -15.20
N ASP A 364 -18.05 7.15 -15.46
CA ASP A 364 -19.01 7.78 -16.37
C ASP A 364 -18.85 7.30 -17.82
N GLN A 365 -17.61 7.21 -18.31
CA GLN A 365 -17.34 6.75 -19.68
C GLN A 365 -17.79 5.30 -19.89
N VAL A 366 -17.49 4.43 -18.91
CA VAL A 366 -17.89 3.01 -18.97
C VAL A 366 -19.41 2.89 -18.88
N SER A 367 -20.04 3.62 -17.97
CA SER A 367 -21.50 3.61 -17.79
C SER A 367 -22.24 4.04 -19.06
N ARG A 368 -21.76 5.08 -19.76
CA ARG A 368 -22.31 5.50 -21.05
C ARG A 368 -22.12 4.45 -22.13
N SER A 369 -20.91 3.89 -22.26
CA SER A 369 -20.59 2.84 -23.24
C SER A 369 -21.45 1.59 -23.09
N VAL A 370 -21.80 1.21 -21.85
CA VAL A 370 -22.69 0.08 -21.59
C VAL A 370 -24.14 0.45 -21.88
N ALA A 371 -24.60 1.64 -21.45
CA ALA A 371 -25.95 2.11 -21.73
C ALA A 371 -26.24 2.21 -23.24
N ASP A 372 -25.29 2.73 -24.03
CA ASP A 372 -25.44 2.84 -25.49
C ASP A 372 -25.56 1.47 -26.17
N ARG A 373 -24.91 0.43 -25.64
CA ARG A 373 -25.03 -0.96 -26.14
C ARG A 373 -26.39 -1.59 -25.82
N LEU A 374 -27.00 -1.20 -24.70
CA LEU A 374 -28.33 -1.68 -24.28
C LEU A 374 -29.48 -0.89 -24.91
N ARG A 375 -29.21 0.24 -25.58
CA ARG A 375 -30.25 0.98 -26.30
C ARG A 375 -30.78 0.14 -27.46
N PRO A 376 -32.09 -0.12 -27.52
CA PRO A 376 -32.65 -0.88 -28.64
C PRO A 376 -32.65 0.01 -29.89
N ASN A 377 -31.73 -0.26 -30.85
CA ASN A 377 -31.87 0.18 -32.26
C ASN A 377 -30.89 -0.52 -33.22
N SER A 378 -31.26 -1.71 -33.73
CA SER A 378 -31.55 -1.97 -35.16
C SER A 378 -31.49 -3.48 -35.49
N SER A 379 -32.66 -4.04 -35.82
CA SER A 379 -32.89 -5.25 -36.62
C SER A 379 -32.43 -6.66 -36.18
N HIS A 380 -31.83 -6.91 -35.01
CA HIS A 380 -31.68 -8.30 -34.52
C HIS A 380 -31.92 -8.42 -33.01
N VAL A 381 -33.19 -8.52 -32.62
CA VAL A 381 -33.55 -9.13 -31.33
C VAL A 381 -33.45 -10.64 -31.53
N GLN A 382 -32.27 -11.21 -31.27
CA GLN A 382 -32.20 -12.62 -30.95
C GLN A 382 -32.44 -12.76 -29.44
N ASN A 383 -33.41 -13.59 -29.09
CA ASN A 383 -33.62 -14.08 -27.72
C ASN A 383 -32.34 -14.76 -27.23
N SER A 384 -31.46 -14.02 -26.55
CA SER A 384 -30.45 -14.62 -25.68
C SER A 384 -31.16 -15.06 -24.39
N GLY A 385 -30.97 -16.32 -24.00
CA GLY A 385 -31.55 -16.89 -22.78
C GLY A 385 -31.07 -16.20 -21.49
N PRO A 386 -31.50 -16.66 -20.31
CA PRO A 386 -31.31 -16.01 -19.01
C PRO A 386 -29.86 -16.03 -18.47
N SER A 387 -28.85 -15.91 -19.34
CA SER A 387 -27.42 -15.96 -19.02
C SER A 387 -26.60 -14.99 -19.88
N ASP A 388 -27.20 -13.86 -20.29
CA ASP A 388 -26.46 -12.77 -20.94
C ASP A 388 -25.81 -11.87 -19.88
N PRO A 389 -24.47 -11.79 -19.79
CA PRO A 389 -23.77 -10.94 -18.80
C PRO A 389 -24.05 -9.44 -18.97
N THR A 390 -24.80 -9.03 -20.01
CA THR A 390 -25.26 -7.65 -20.22
C THR A 390 -26.59 -7.31 -19.53
N SER A 391 -27.30 -8.27 -18.92
CA SER A 391 -28.58 -8.04 -18.23
C SER A 391 -28.44 -7.48 -16.81
N VAL A 392 -27.24 -7.48 -16.24
CA VAL A 392 -26.95 -7.00 -14.89
C VAL A 392 -26.57 -5.51 -14.93
N PRO A 393 -27.15 -4.65 -14.06
CA PRO A 393 -26.77 -3.23 -14.00
C PRO A 393 -25.26 -3.03 -13.86
N ILE A 394 -24.69 -2.09 -14.62
CA ILE A 394 -23.25 -1.79 -14.56
C ILE A 394 -22.78 -1.45 -13.14
N SER A 395 -23.66 -0.85 -12.33
CA SER A 395 -23.41 -0.51 -10.92
C SER A 395 -23.16 -1.74 -10.02
N GLU A 396 -23.59 -2.93 -10.43
CA GLU A 396 -23.28 -4.18 -9.72
C GLU A 396 -21.92 -4.77 -10.14
N ARG A 397 -21.37 -4.32 -11.29
CA ARG A 397 -20.13 -4.85 -11.88
C ARG A 397 -18.95 -3.91 -11.79
N LEU A 398 -19.19 -2.60 -11.75
CA LEU A 398 -18.21 -1.55 -11.59
C LEU A 398 -18.57 -0.74 -10.34
N ILE A 399 -17.67 -0.74 -9.37
CA ILE A 399 -17.88 -0.13 -8.06
C ILE A 399 -16.81 0.92 -7.83
N ASP A 400 -17.23 2.16 -7.59
CA ASP A 400 -16.33 3.25 -7.22
C ASP A 400 -16.39 3.53 -5.71
N ILE A 401 -15.28 3.21 -5.02
CA ILE A 401 -15.11 3.45 -3.59
C ILE A 401 -14.06 4.55 -3.29
N THR A 402 -13.74 5.37 -4.28
CA THR A 402 -12.76 6.47 -4.15
C THR A 402 -13.08 7.37 -2.97
N GLY A 403 -12.09 7.59 -2.10
CA GLY A 403 -12.23 8.40 -0.89
C GLY A 403 -13.10 7.80 0.21
N LYS A 404 -13.65 6.58 0.04
CA LYS A 404 -14.55 5.94 1.02
C LYS A 404 -13.83 5.01 2.01
N THR A 405 -12.55 4.71 1.78
CA THR A 405 -11.78 3.79 2.63
C THR A 405 -10.63 4.47 3.36
N THR A 406 -10.33 4.01 4.58
CA THR A 406 -9.04 4.26 5.23
C THR A 406 -7.95 3.34 4.66
N ILE A 407 -6.70 3.48 5.12
CA ILE A 407 -5.64 2.54 4.72
C ILE A 407 -5.96 1.12 5.19
N SER A 408 -6.47 0.96 6.41
CA SER A 408 -6.91 -0.35 6.91
C SER A 408 -8.06 -0.93 6.09
N GLY A 409 -9.03 -0.09 5.68
CA GLY A 409 -10.14 -0.53 4.83
C GLY A 409 -9.68 -0.96 3.44
N LEU A 410 -8.75 -0.22 2.83
CA LEU A 410 -8.14 -0.62 1.56
C LEU A 410 -7.34 -1.92 1.71
N LEU A 411 -6.59 -2.09 2.80
CA LEU A 411 -5.89 -3.34 3.07
C LEU A 411 -6.85 -4.52 3.21
N ALA A 412 -7.99 -4.33 3.89
CA ALA A 412 -9.04 -5.33 3.97
C ALA A 412 -9.51 -5.75 2.58
N LEU A 413 -9.85 -4.79 1.72
CA LEU A 413 -10.26 -5.07 0.33
C LEU A 413 -9.19 -5.85 -0.45
N LEU A 414 -7.92 -5.42 -0.36
CA LEU A 414 -6.82 -6.04 -1.10
C LEU A 414 -6.56 -7.49 -0.68
N LYS A 415 -6.81 -7.84 0.59
CA LYS A 415 -6.72 -9.23 1.07
C LYS A 415 -7.77 -10.16 0.45
N PHE A 416 -8.81 -9.62 -0.19
CA PHE A 416 -9.85 -10.39 -0.87
C PHE A 416 -9.79 -10.29 -2.40
N ALA A 417 -9.00 -9.36 -2.95
CA ALA A 417 -8.83 -9.20 -4.38
C ALA A 417 -8.18 -10.44 -5.00
N ASP A 418 -8.63 -10.84 -6.19
CA ASP A 418 -7.97 -11.88 -6.99
C ASP A 418 -6.86 -11.28 -7.85
N ILE A 419 -7.14 -10.10 -8.41
CA ILE A 419 -6.21 -9.35 -9.26
C ILE A 419 -6.23 -7.90 -8.82
N VAL A 420 -5.05 -7.31 -8.76
CA VAL A 420 -4.86 -5.87 -8.55
C VAL A 420 -4.07 -5.32 -9.72
N VAL A 421 -4.58 -4.26 -10.36
CA VAL A 421 -3.87 -3.56 -11.44
C VAL A 421 -3.72 -2.11 -11.04
N GLY A 422 -2.50 -1.56 -11.09
CA GLY A 422 -2.30 -0.19 -10.64
C GLY A 422 -1.09 0.50 -11.23
N ALA A 423 -1.10 1.83 -11.14
CA ALA A 423 0.11 2.63 -11.36
C ALA A 423 1.16 2.35 -10.26
N ASP A 424 2.42 2.74 -10.49
CA ASP A 424 3.45 2.76 -9.45
C ASP A 424 3.09 3.74 -8.32
N THR A 425 2.50 3.20 -7.25
CA THR A 425 2.01 3.94 -6.08
C THR A 425 1.99 3.07 -4.82
N GLY A 426 1.87 3.69 -3.65
CA GLY A 426 1.86 2.99 -2.35
C GLY A 426 0.82 1.86 -2.24
N PRO A 427 -0.44 2.07 -2.65
CA PRO A 427 -1.45 1.01 -2.66
C PRO A 427 -1.10 -0.24 -3.48
N LEU A 428 -0.33 -0.09 -4.58
CA LEU A 428 0.14 -1.23 -5.36
C LEU A 428 1.07 -2.13 -4.54
N HIS A 429 1.98 -1.53 -3.78
CA HIS A 429 2.90 -2.25 -2.88
C HIS A 429 2.16 -2.86 -1.70
N MET A 430 1.12 -2.19 -1.20
CA MET A 430 0.24 -2.75 -0.17
C MET A 430 -0.51 -4.00 -0.67
N ALA A 431 -0.86 -4.05 -1.96
CA ALA A 431 -1.46 -5.25 -2.56
C ALA A 431 -0.49 -6.43 -2.60
N VAL A 432 0.80 -6.17 -2.87
CA VAL A 432 1.85 -7.19 -2.78
C VAL A 432 1.95 -7.74 -1.36
N ALA A 433 1.98 -6.84 -0.37
CA ALA A 433 2.05 -7.20 1.03
C ALA A 433 0.82 -8.00 1.50
N ALA A 434 -0.34 -7.85 0.84
CA ALA A 434 -1.53 -8.64 1.15
C ALA A 434 -1.40 -10.12 0.77
N GLU A 435 -0.41 -10.48 -0.06
CA GLU A 435 0.00 -11.85 -0.48
C GLU A 435 -1.07 -12.69 -1.21
N HIS A 436 -2.35 -12.29 -1.15
CA HIS A 436 -3.46 -12.97 -1.79
C HIS A 436 -3.54 -12.67 -3.30
N PRO A 437 -3.72 -11.41 -3.76
CA PRO A 437 -3.95 -11.09 -5.17
C PRO A 437 -2.73 -11.34 -6.05
N PHE A 438 -2.96 -11.52 -7.34
CA PHE A 438 -1.95 -11.28 -8.35
C PHE A 438 -1.86 -9.79 -8.66
N VAL A 439 -0.67 -9.18 -8.58
CA VAL A 439 -0.48 -7.72 -8.69
C VAL A 439 0.22 -7.35 -10.00
N ILE A 440 -0.42 -6.52 -10.81
CA ILE A 440 0.10 -6.01 -12.09
C ILE A 440 0.40 -4.51 -11.96
N GLY A 441 1.67 -4.14 -12.08
CA GLY A 441 2.11 -2.75 -11.98
C GLY A 441 2.37 -2.10 -13.34
N ILE A 442 1.68 -1.00 -13.65
CA ILE A 442 1.93 -0.17 -14.84
C ILE A 442 3.03 0.85 -14.53
N HIS A 443 4.16 0.76 -15.25
CA HIS A 443 5.36 1.56 -14.95
C HIS A 443 5.78 2.47 -16.12
N GLY A 444 6.07 3.73 -15.76
CA GLY A 444 6.58 4.77 -16.65
C GLY A 444 8.00 5.19 -16.26
N SER A 445 8.14 6.36 -15.64
CA SER A 445 9.45 6.95 -15.32
C SER A 445 10.29 6.19 -14.29
N THR A 446 9.69 5.30 -13.50
CA THR A 446 10.36 4.73 -12.33
C THR A 446 11.05 3.38 -12.60
N PRO A 447 12.16 3.11 -11.89
CA PRO A 447 12.89 1.84 -11.99
C PRO A 447 12.08 0.72 -11.34
N TRP A 448 11.44 -0.11 -12.16
CA TRP A 448 10.56 -1.18 -11.69
C TRP A 448 11.33 -2.39 -11.13
N LEU A 449 12.59 -2.64 -11.51
CA LEU A 449 13.42 -3.65 -10.83
C LEU A 449 13.76 -3.22 -9.39
N ARG A 450 13.83 -1.91 -9.15
CA ARG A 450 14.12 -1.35 -7.82
C ARG A 450 12.88 -1.19 -6.93
N ASN A 451 11.76 -0.73 -7.48
CA ASN A 451 10.56 -0.37 -6.70
C ASN A 451 9.30 -1.11 -7.10
N GLY A 452 9.32 -1.96 -8.13
CA GLY A 452 8.11 -2.60 -8.65
C GLY A 452 7.46 -3.55 -7.64
N PRO A 453 6.31 -4.13 -7.98
CA PRO A 453 5.74 -5.17 -7.14
C PRO A 453 6.71 -6.36 -7.06
N LEU A 454 6.97 -6.83 -5.84
CA LEU A 454 7.95 -7.87 -5.54
C LEU A 454 7.24 -9.21 -5.29
N GLY A 455 7.73 -10.30 -5.91
CA GLY A 455 7.31 -11.67 -5.60
C GLY A 455 6.61 -12.39 -6.74
N GLU A 456 6.34 -13.68 -6.56
CA GLU A 456 5.90 -14.59 -7.62
C GLU A 456 4.48 -14.29 -8.16
N LYS A 457 3.62 -13.70 -7.33
CA LYS A 457 2.27 -13.26 -7.72
C LYS A 457 2.26 -11.80 -8.20
N SER A 458 3.28 -11.42 -8.95
CA SER A 458 3.33 -10.07 -9.49
C SER A 458 3.96 -10.00 -10.88
N SER A 459 3.62 -8.94 -11.61
CA SER A 459 4.23 -8.61 -12.89
C SER A 459 4.22 -7.10 -13.14
N VAL A 460 5.00 -6.68 -14.13
CA VAL A 460 5.13 -5.29 -14.55
C VAL A 460 4.83 -5.17 -16.03
N VAL A 461 4.04 -4.16 -16.38
CA VAL A 461 3.84 -3.73 -17.76
C VAL A 461 4.50 -2.37 -17.96
N ALA A 462 5.47 -2.32 -18.88
CA ALA A 462 6.21 -1.11 -19.24
C ALA A 462 6.73 -1.22 -20.69
N LEU A 463 6.90 -0.07 -21.36
CA LEU A 463 7.47 -0.03 -22.71
C LEU A 463 9.00 -0.19 -22.73
N ASN A 464 9.69 0.04 -21.61
CA ASN A 464 11.15 0.00 -21.50
C ASN A 464 11.87 0.80 -22.61
N LEU A 465 11.38 2.01 -22.88
CA LEU A 465 12.02 2.95 -23.80
C LEU A 465 13.45 3.27 -23.35
N GLY A 466 14.31 3.73 -24.27
CA GLY A 466 15.72 4.05 -23.95
C GLY A 466 15.91 5.14 -22.89
N CYS A 467 14.88 5.95 -22.60
CA CYS A 467 14.90 6.92 -21.51
C CYS A 467 14.40 6.36 -20.17
N GLN A 468 13.93 5.11 -20.13
CA GLN A 468 13.40 4.48 -18.92
C GLN A 468 14.48 3.58 -18.26
N PRO A 469 14.62 3.63 -16.93
CA PRO A 469 13.98 4.58 -16.01
C PRO A 469 14.70 5.93 -16.02
N CYS A 470 13.95 7.05 -16.10
CA CYS A 470 14.53 8.38 -15.92
C CYS A 470 14.45 8.88 -14.48
N PHE A 471 13.54 8.31 -13.68
CA PHE A 471 13.26 8.66 -12.29
C PHE A 471 12.86 10.13 -12.06
N GLU A 472 12.31 10.78 -13.09
CA GLU A 472 11.96 12.19 -13.04
C GLU A 472 10.47 12.46 -12.80
N LYS A 473 10.17 13.50 -12.02
CA LYS A 473 8.78 13.95 -11.76
C LYS A 473 8.16 14.67 -12.96
N LYS A 474 8.98 15.26 -13.81
CA LYS A 474 8.60 15.90 -15.07
C LYS A 474 9.31 15.18 -16.21
N CYS A 475 8.63 14.91 -17.32
CA CYS A 475 9.24 14.19 -18.42
C CYS A 475 10.35 15.04 -19.06
N PRO A 476 11.61 14.58 -19.10
CA PRO A 476 12.70 15.35 -19.72
C PRO A 476 12.49 15.58 -21.22
N LEU A 477 11.74 14.69 -21.87
CA LEU A 477 11.42 14.77 -23.30
C LEU A 477 10.09 15.47 -23.58
N GLY A 478 9.30 15.80 -22.55
CA GLY A 478 7.97 16.41 -22.71
C GLY A 478 6.89 15.53 -23.36
N THR A 479 7.18 14.28 -23.75
CA THR A 479 6.26 13.43 -24.51
C THR A 479 5.35 12.55 -23.67
N LEU A 480 5.81 12.12 -22.49
CA LEU A 480 5.19 11.06 -21.67
C LEU A 480 4.96 9.75 -22.44
N ALA A 481 5.73 9.51 -23.52
CA ALA A 481 5.58 8.37 -24.42
C ALA A 481 5.52 7.01 -23.70
N CYS A 482 6.32 6.86 -22.64
CA CYS A 482 6.37 5.63 -21.82
C CYS A 482 5.01 5.13 -21.30
N LEU A 483 4.03 6.04 -21.09
CA LEU A 483 2.67 5.70 -20.64
C LEU A 483 1.61 6.10 -21.68
N ARG A 484 1.82 7.22 -22.38
CA ARG A 484 0.92 7.68 -23.44
C ARG A 484 0.90 6.73 -24.62
N ASP A 485 1.97 6.00 -24.90
CA ASP A 485 2.03 5.08 -26.04
C ASP A 485 1.85 3.62 -25.58
N LEU A 486 1.89 3.34 -24.27
CA LEU A 486 1.60 2.01 -23.71
C LEU A 486 0.13 1.65 -23.92
N ASN A 487 -0.15 0.78 -24.88
CA ASN A 487 -1.50 0.46 -25.33
C ASN A 487 -2.30 -0.39 -24.33
N ILE A 488 -3.62 -0.42 -24.50
CA ILE A 488 -4.52 -1.16 -23.60
C ILE A 488 -4.37 -2.66 -23.80
N GLU A 489 -4.04 -3.10 -25.01
CA GLU A 489 -3.94 -4.50 -25.41
C GLU A 489 -2.82 -5.21 -24.64
N THR A 490 -1.70 -4.53 -24.40
CA THR A 490 -0.58 -5.07 -23.61
C THR A 490 -1.02 -5.31 -22.17
N VAL A 491 -1.73 -4.36 -21.56
CA VAL A 491 -2.22 -4.48 -20.18
C VAL A 491 -3.30 -5.56 -20.09
N LEU A 492 -4.24 -5.60 -21.04
CA LEU A 492 -5.31 -6.57 -21.09
C LEU A 492 -4.80 -8.00 -21.33
N ALA A 493 -3.79 -8.17 -22.20
CA ALA A 493 -3.15 -9.47 -22.43
C ALA A 493 -2.55 -10.03 -21.14
N GLU A 494 -1.89 -9.18 -20.34
CA GLU A 494 -1.32 -9.59 -19.07
C GLU A 494 -2.40 -9.93 -18.04
N ILE A 495 -3.49 -9.16 -17.97
CA ILE A 495 -4.64 -9.48 -17.11
C ILE A 495 -5.27 -10.82 -17.51
N ASN A 496 -5.47 -11.07 -18.81
CA ASN A 496 -6.02 -12.34 -19.30
C ASN A 496 -5.11 -13.53 -19.00
N ARG A 497 -3.79 -13.36 -19.13
CA ARG A 497 -2.80 -14.37 -18.74
C ARG A 497 -2.96 -14.72 -17.26
N VAL A 498 -3.12 -13.72 -16.40
CA VAL A 498 -3.31 -13.89 -14.95
C VAL A 498 -4.66 -14.52 -14.62
N LEU A 499 -5.74 -14.11 -15.27
CA LEU A 499 -7.07 -14.69 -15.09
C LEU A 499 -7.07 -16.21 -15.33
N ASN A 500 -6.38 -16.66 -16.39
CA ASN A 500 -6.22 -18.09 -16.66
C ASN A 500 -5.50 -18.83 -15.52
N VAL A 501 -4.47 -18.21 -14.92
CA VAL A 501 -3.76 -18.78 -13.77
C VAL A 501 -4.65 -18.85 -12.52
N VAL A 502 -5.47 -17.82 -12.29
CA VAL A 502 -6.44 -17.79 -11.18
C VAL A 502 -7.50 -18.88 -11.37
N ASP A 503 -8.04 -19.04 -12.57
CA ASP A 503 -9.05 -20.05 -12.89
C ASP A 503 -8.54 -21.49 -12.75
N MET A 504 -7.28 -21.75 -13.13
CA MET A 504 -6.68 -23.07 -12.93
C MET A 504 -6.51 -23.43 -11.45
N ARG A 505 -6.25 -22.44 -10.58
CA ARG A 505 -6.10 -22.66 -9.14
C ARG A 505 -7.43 -22.97 -8.46
N THR A 506 -8.50 -22.25 -8.83
CA THR A 506 -9.84 -22.51 -8.30
C THR A 506 -10.35 -23.88 -8.74
N ALA A 507 -10.19 -24.24 -10.03
CA ALA A 507 -10.57 -25.56 -10.54
C ALA A 507 -9.75 -26.72 -9.93
N GLY A 508 -8.48 -26.48 -9.59
CA GLY A 508 -7.62 -27.48 -8.94
C GLY A 508 -7.94 -27.74 -7.46
N ALA A 509 -8.52 -26.76 -6.77
CA ALA A 509 -8.93 -26.87 -5.37
C ALA A 509 -10.27 -27.60 -5.19
N GLU A 510 -11.06 -27.77 -6.26
CA GLU A 510 -12.35 -28.46 -6.27
C GLU A 510 -12.25 -29.98 -6.56
N LYS A 511 -11.05 -30.55 -6.73
CA LYS A 511 -10.91 -32.01 -6.79
C LYS A 511 -10.90 -32.60 -5.37
N PRO A 512 -11.84 -33.53 -5.06
CA PRO A 512 -12.07 -34.03 -3.71
C PRO A 512 -10.93 -34.86 -3.12
#